data_AF-R7P8H3-F1
#
_entry.id   AF-R7P8H3-F1
#
_cell.length_a   1.000
_cell.length_b   1.000
_cell.length_c   1.000
_cell.angle_alpha   90.00
_cell.angle_beta   90.00
_cell.angle_gamma   90.00
#
_symmetry.space_group_name_H-M   'P 1'
#
loop_
_entity.id
_entity.type
_entity.pdbx_description
1 polymer ?
#
loop_
_entity_poly.entity_id
_entity_poly.type
_entity_poly.pdbx_seq_one_letter_code
_entity_poly.pdbx_strand_id
1 'polypeptide(L)'
;MNRKRNNTSFSVQIITANKAILKNSDRCHISLLFVTITETLTTQQLNCPKALIACEKAISSTEVMHRYQISSTTSISRSKAALIKNDILDNKAAEISFQDPIYAYWLKTEYFAK
;
A
#
# COMPACT_ATOMS: atom_id res chain seq x y z
N MET A 1 32.40 -8.12 7.78
CA MET A 1 31.41 -7.06 8.04
C MET A 1 30.98 -6.40 6.73
N ASN A 2 29.95 -6.88 6.02
CA ASN A 2 29.36 -6.13 4.90
C ASN A 2 27.98 -6.69 4.51
N ARG A 3 26.89 -6.21 5.12
CA ARG A 3 25.50 -6.59 4.75
C ARG A 3 24.50 -5.42 4.78
N LYS A 4 24.97 -4.16 4.75
CA LYS A 4 24.10 -2.99 4.99
C LYS A 4 23.97 -2.00 3.82
N ARG A 5 24.72 -2.14 2.72
CA ARG A 5 24.66 -1.21 1.56
C ARG A 5 23.70 -1.66 0.45
N ASN A 6 23.20 -2.89 0.53
CA ASN A 6 22.53 -3.58 -0.57
C ASN A 6 21.03 -3.24 -0.61
N ASN A 7 20.39 -3.13 0.57
CA ASN A 7 18.94 -2.94 0.65
C ASN A 7 18.51 -1.54 0.21
N THR A 8 19.26 -0.49 0.57
CA THR A 8 18.93 0.88 0.16
C THR A 8 19.09 1.08 -1.34
N SER A 9 20.17 0.58 -1.94
CA SER A 9 20.39 0.69 -3.39
C SER A 9 19.32 -0.07 -4.19
N PHE A 10 18.92 -1.26 -3.74
CA PHE A 10 17.91 -2.07 -4.42
C PHE A 10 16.51 -1.43 -4.32
N SER A 11 16.12 -0.94 -3.13
CA SER A 11 14.85 -0.21 -2.95
C SER A 11 14.82 1.08 -3.78
N VAL A 12 15.92 1.83 -3.85
CA VAL A 12 16.00 3.07 -4.66
C VAL A 12 15.88 2.77 -6.16
N GLN A 13 16.48 1.67 -6.64
CA GLN A 13 16.34 1.23 -8.04
C GLN A 13 14.90 0.81 -8.36
N ILE A 14 14.23 0.05 -7.48
CA ILE A 14 12.82 -0.32 -7.65
C ILE A 14 11.92 0.93 -7.69
N ILE A 15 12.14 1.89 -6.78
CA ILE A 15 11.38 3.15 -6.77
C ILE A 15 11.61 3.93 -8.06
N THR A 16 12.86 3.97 -8.55
CA THR A 16 13.22 4.70 -9.79
C THR A 16 12.62 4.03 -11.03
N ALA A 17 12.62 2.70 -11.09
CA ALA A 17 12.01 1.93 -12.16
C ALA A 17 10.47 2.12 -12.19
N ASN A 18 9.81 2.02 -11.03
CA ASN A 18 8.36 2.24 -10.92
C ASN A 18 7.98 3.67 -11.33
N LYS A 19 8.80 4.66 -10.95
CA LYS A 19 8.61 6.06 -11.36
C LYS A 19 8.78 6.27 -12.88
N ALA A 20 9.62 5.47 -13.55
CA ALA A 20 9.79 5.53 -15.00
C ALA A 20 8.62 4.86 -15.74
N ILE A 21 8.13 3.72 -15.25
CA ILE A 21 6.95 3.01 -15.81
C ILE A 21 5.71 3.91 -15.79
N LEU A 22 5.54 4.70 -14.73
CA LEU A 22 4.44 5.64 -14.59
C LEU A 22 4.59 6.95 -15.38
N LYS A 23 5.62 7.16 -16.21
CA LYS A 23 5.83 8.44 -16.93
C LYS A 23 5.35 8.47 -18.39
N ASN A 24 4.98 7.33 -18.98
CA ASN A 24 4.59 7.23 -20.39
C ASN A 24 3.06 7.21 -20.59
N SER A 25 2.60 7.16 -21.84
CA SER A 25 1.17 7.09 -22.22
C SER A 25 0.41 5.94 -21.52
N ASP A 26 1.10 4.88 -21.13
CA ASP A 26 0.57 3.75 -20.34
C ASP A 26 0.12 4.15 -18.93
N ARG A 27 0.60 5.29 -18.41
CA ARG A 27 0.22 5.82 -17.09
C ARG A 27 -1.28 6.02 -16.98
N CYS A 28 -1.94 6.52 -18.02
CA CYS A 28 -3.38 6.80 -17.97
C CYS A 28 -4.18 5.50 -17.84
N HIS A 29 -3.78 4.47 -18.58
CA HIS A 29 -4.45 3.16 -18.54
C HIS A 29 -4.23 2.47 -17.20
N ILE A 30 -2.98 2.47 -16.71
CA ILE A 30 -2.62 1.89 -15.41
C ILE A 30 -3.31 2.65 -14.26
N SER A 31 -3.31 3.99 -14.30
CA SER A 31 -3.96 4.80 -13.28
C SER A 31 -5.47 4.58 -13.27
N LEU A 32 -6.11 4.49 -14.44
CA LEU A 32 -7.54 4.19 -14.52
C LEU A 32 -7.86 2.82 -13.91
N LEU A 33 -7.05 1.79 -14.22
CA LEU A 33 -7.19 0.45 -13.66
C LEU A 33 -7.09 0.47 -12.13
N PHE A 34 -6.11 1.21 -11.58
CA PHE A 34 -5.97 1.39 -10.14
C PHE A 34 -7.10 2.18 -9.51
N VAL A 35 -7.62 3.21 -10.18
CA VAL A 35 -8.82 3.96 -9.74
C VAL A 35 -10.00 3.01 -9.63
N THR A 36 -10.29 2.24 -10.67
CA THR A 36 -11.40 1.28 -10.67
C THR A 36 -11.25 0.26 -9.54
N ILE A 37 -10.04 -0.27 -9.30
CA ILE A 37 -9.79 -1.16 -8.16
C ILE A 37 -10.05 -0.42 -6.83
N THR A 38 -9.54 0.80 -6.64
CA THR A 38 -9.77 1.56 -5.41
C THR A 38 -11.24 1.91 -5.17
N GLU A 39 -12.02 2.15 -6.21
CA GLU A 39 -13.46 2.46 -6.10
C GLU A 39 -14.28 1.25 -5.63
N THR A 40 -13.79 0.03 -5.86
CA THR A 40 -14.43 -1.18 -5.29
C THR A 40 -14.19 -1.34 -3.79
N LEU A 41 -13.23 -0.59 -3.22
CA LEU A 41 -12.87 -0.66 -1.81
C LEU A 41 -13.69 0.33 -0.99
N THR A 42 -14.18 -0.12 0.15
CA THR A 42 -14.82 0.75 1.14
C THR A 42 -13.80 1.69 1.80
N THR A 43 -14.26 2.84 2.30
CA THR A 43 -13.42 3.80 3.03
C THR A 43 -12.65 3.15 4.18
N GLN A 44 -13.27 2.21 4.91
CA GLN A 44 -12.60 1.46 5.99
C GLN A 44 -11.49 0.55 5.47
N GLN A 45 -11.71 -0.08 4.32
CA GLN A 45 -10.65 -0.87 3.67
C GLN A 45 -9.50 0.02 3.22
N LEU A 46 -9.76 1.21 2.67
CA LEU A 46 -8.73 2.16 2.20
C LEU A 46 -7.89 2.78 3.33
N ASN A 47 -8.45 2.91 4.53
CA ASN A 47 -7.72 3.41 5.69
C ASN A 47 -6.59 2.45 6.13
N CYS A 48 -6.72 1.15 5.86
CA CYS A 48 -5.68 0.17 6.17
C CYS A 48 -4.42 0.32 5.29
N PRO A 49 -4.50 0.33 3.93
CA PRO A 49 -3.41 0.67 3.02
C PRO A 49 -2.75 2.01 3.35
N LYS A 50 -3.54 3.02 3.76
CA LYS A 50 -3.00 4.34 4.16
C LYS A 50 -2.05 4.23 5.36
N ALA A 51 -2.43 3.47 6.38
CA ALA A 51 -1.58 3.19 7.54
C ALA A 51 -0.37 2.29 7.19
N LEU A 52 -0.54 1.33 6.28
CA LEU A 52 0.54 0.46 5.78
C LEU A 52 1.60 1.24 5.00
N ILE A 53 1.20 2.16 4.13
CA ILE A 53 2.11 3.02 3.34
C ILE A 53 2.94 3.93 4.24
N ALA A 54 2.37 4.35 5.37
CA ALA A 54 3.09 5.11 6.40
C ALA A 54 4.10 4.26 7.20
N CYS A 55 4.18 2.96 6.93
CA CYS A 55 5.09 2.01 7.59
C CYS A 55 4.91 2.00 9.12
N GLU A 56 3.67 2.17 9.57
CA GLU A 56 3.33 2.12 10.99
C GLU A 56 3.53 0.69 11.51
N LYS A 57 4.52 0.51 12.41
CA LYS A 57 4.90 -0.81 12.94
C LYS A 57 3.77 -1.50 13.72
N ALA A 58 2.79 -0.74 14.19
CA ALA A 58 1.66 -1.24 14.96
C ALA A 58 0.34 -0.60 14.49
N ILE A 59 -0.19 -1.09 13.37
CA ILE A 59 -1.47 -0.63 12.79
C ILE A 59 -2.64 -0.80 13.80
N SER A 60 -2.52 -1.73 14.74
CA SER A 60 -3.48 -1.99 15.81
C SER A 60 -3.32 -1.08 17.04
N SER A 61 -2.37 -0.16 17.05
CA SER A 61 -2.23 0.81 18.15
C SER A 61 -3.39 1.79 18.13
N THR A 62 -3.95 2.12 19.30
CA THR A 62 -5.04 3.08 19.47
C THR A 62 -4.73 4.44 18.85
N GLU A 63 -3.46 4.86 18.90
CA GLU A 63 -3.01 6.12 18.30
C GLU A 63 -3.06 6.08 16.76
N VAL A 64 -2.65 4.97 16.15
CA VAL A 64 -2.72 4.76 14.69
C VAL A 64 -4.18 4.65 14.26
N MET A 65 -5.01 3.95 15.03
CA MET A 65 -6.44 3.84 14.73
C MET A 65 -7.15 5.20 14.70
N HIS A 66 -6.86 6.08 15.66
CA HIS A 66 -7.41 7.43 15.68
C HIS A 66 -6.88 8.28 14.52
N ARG A 67 -5.58 8.21 14.23
CA ARG A 67 -4.91 8.96 13.16
C ARG A 67 -5.43 8.61 11.76
N TYR A 68 -5.77 7.34 11.53
CA TYR A 68 -6.26 6.84 10.24
C TYR A 68 -7.77 6.58 10.21
N GLN A 69 -8.53 7.04 11.21
CA GLN A 69 -10.00 6.89 11.28
C GLN A 69 -10.46 5.44 11.13
N ILE A 70 -9.71 4.52 11.76
CA ILE A 70 -10.01 3.10 11.79
C ILE A 70 -10.95 2.86 12.97
N SER A 71 -12.12 2.30 12.69
CA SER A 71 -13.17 2.16 13.72
C SER A 71 -12.83 1.17 14.83
N SER A 72 -12.11 0.08 14.50
CA SER A 72 -11.78 -0.98 15.47
C SER A 72 -10.67 -1.90 14.96
N THR A 73 -10.06 -2.66 15.88
CA THR A 73 -9.15 -3.76 15.54
C THR A 73 -9.83 -4.86 14.71
N THR A 74 -11.12 -5.11 14.93
CA THR A 74 -11.91 -6.04 14.11
C THR A 74 -12.15 -5.52 12.68
N SER A 75 -12.26 -4.21 12.50
CA SER A 75 -12.32 -3.58 11.17
C SER A 75 -10.98 -3.66 10.43
N ILE A 76 -9.85 -3.60 11.16
CA ILE A 76 -8.51 -3.87 10.58
C ILE A 76 -8.45 -5.30 10.05
N SER A 77 -8.82 -6.30 10.85
CA SER A 77 -8.75 -7.71 10.45
C SER A 77 -9.66 -8.00 9.24
N ARG A 78 -10.89 -7.47 9.23
CA ARG A 78 -11.81 -7.60 8.09
C ARG A 78 -11.28 -6.92 6.83
N SER A 79 -10.72 -5.72 6.96
CA SER A 79 -10.14 -4.98 5.84
C SER A 79 -8.94 -5.72 5.26
N LYS A 80 -8.04 -6.21 6.11
CA LYS A 80 -6.90 -7.03 5.69
C LYS A 80 -7.35 -8.28 4.94
N ALA A 81 -8.31 -9.03 5.49
CA ALA A 81 -8.84 -10.23 4.83
C ALA A 81 -9.46 -9.93 3.46
N ALA A 82 -10.19 -8.83 3.34
CA ALA A 82 -10.76 -8.42 2.06
C ALA A 82 -9.70 -7.98 1.05
N LEU A 83 -8.69 -7.24 1.48
CA LEU A 83 -7.59 -6.81 0.61
C LEU A 83 -6.72 -7.99 0.15
N ILE A 84 -6.53 -9.00 1.01
CA ILE A 84 -5.88 -10.26 0.62
C ILE A 84 -6.72 -11.03 -0.38
N LYS A 85 -8.03 -11.12 -0.15
CA LYS A 85 -8.96 -11.80 -1.08
C LYS A 85 -9.01 -11.14 -2.47
N ASN A 86 -8.76 -9.84 -2.55
CA ASN A 86 -8.72 -9.09 -3.82
C ASN A 86 -7.31 -9.05 -4.43
N ASP A 87 -6.36 -9.86 -3.94
CA ASP A 87 -4.97 -9.91 -4.43
C ASP A 87 -4.22 -8.56 -4.36
N ILE A 88 -4.66 -7.66 -3.47
CA ILE A 88 -4.04 -6.34 -3.26
C ILE A 88 -2.91 -6.43 -2.24
N LEU A 89 -3.16 -7.19 -1.17
CA LEU A 89 -2.20 -7.47 -0.10
C LEU A 89 -1.87 -8.95 -0.09
N ASP A 90 -0.63 -9.26 0.23
CA ASP A 90 -0.17 -10.61 0.51
C ASP A 90 0.17 -10.72 2.00
N ASN A 91 -0.01 -11.92 2.55
CA ASN A 91 0.34 -12.27 3.92
C ASN A 91 1.42 -13.34 3.90
N LYS A 92 2.67 -12.92 3.69
CA LYS A 92 3.83 -13.83 3.72
C LYS A 92 4.43 -13.82 5.11
N ALA A 93 4.54 -15.00 5.72
CA ALA A 93 5.22 -15.19 7.01
C ALA A 93 4.73 -14.25 8.14
N ALA A 94 3.42 -13.99 8.19
CA ALA A 94 2.76 -13.05 9.12
C ALA A 94 3.08 -11.56 8.89
N GLU A 95 3.80 -11.23 7.82
CA GLU A 95 4.03 -9.86 7.38
C GLU A 95 3.07 -9.52 6.23
N ILE A 96 2.37 -8.40 6.38
CA ILE A 96 1.45 -7.91 5.35
C ILE A 96 2.20 -6.95 4.43
N SER A 97 2.24 -7.28 3.15
CA SER A 97 2.90 -6.50 2.11
C SER A 97 1.97 -6.30 0.91
N PHE A 98 2.18 -5.23 0.14
CA PHE A 98 1.48 -5.08 -1.14
C PHE A 98 1.97 -6.10 -2.15
N GLN A 99 1.05 -6.73 -2.87
CA GLN A 99 1.37 -7.67 -3.94
C GLN A 99 1.96 -6.95 -5.16
N ASP A 100 1.40 -5.78 -5.49
CA ASP A 100 1.92 -4.89 -6.54
C ASP A 100 2.61 -3.65 -5.93
N PRO A 101 3.95 -3.53 -6.03
CA PRO A 101 4.67 -2.34 -5.56
C PRO A 101 4.36 -1.08 -6.37
N ILE A 102 3.86 -1.20 -7.62
CA ILE A 102 3.43 -0.07 -8.44
C ILE A 102 2.11 0.49 -7.90
N TYR A 103 1.16 -0.38 -7.53
CA TYR A 103 -0.09 0.03 -6.89
C TYR A 103 0.15 0.76 -5.56
N ALA A 104 1.07 0.23 -4.73
CA ALA A 104 1.47 0.87 -3.47
C ALA A 104 2.07 2.27 -3.70
N TYR A 105 2.91 2.40 -4.73
CA TYR A 105 3.51 3.68 -5.10
C TYR A 105 2.43 4.67 -5.61
N TRP A 106 1.54 4.23 -6.49
CA TRP A 106 0.45 5.05 -7.02
C TRP A 106 -0.49 5.52 -5.92
N LEU A 107 -0.89 4.65 -4.99
CA LEU A 107 -1.67 5.02 -3.81
C LEU A 107 -0.99 6.13 -3.01
N LYS A 108 0.32 6.03 -2.81
CA LYS A 108 1.11 7.01 -2.06
C LYS A 108 1.23 8.35 -2.79
N THR A 109 1.42 8.35 -4.11
CA THR A 109 1.79 9.57 -4.88
C THR A 109 0.63 10.24 -5.60
N GLU A 110 -0.46 9.52 -5.89
CA GLU A 110 -1.58 10.03 -6.67
C GLU A 110 -2.88 10.07 -5.87
N TYR A 111 -3.16 9.00 -5.10
CA TYR A 111 -4.43 8.87 -4.38
C TYR A 111 -4.41 9.58 -3.01
N PHE A 112 -3.42 9.27 -2.17
CA PHE A 112 -3.26 9.88 -0.84
C PHE A 112 -2.44 11.16 -0.82
N ALA A 113 -1.86 11.57 -1.96
CA ALA A 113 -1.11 12.81 -2.07
C ALA A 113 -2.01 14.06 -2.25
N LYS A 114 -3.32 13.84 -2.46
CA LYS A 114 -4.35 14.89 -2.42
C LYS A 114 -4.82 15.13 -0.98
#